data_AF-A0A369PTV7-F1
#
_entry.id   AF-A0A369PTV7-F1
#
_cell.length_a   1.000
_cell.length_b   1.000
_cell.length_c   1.000
_cell.angle_alpha   90.00
_cell.angle_beta   90.00
_cell.angle_gamma   90.00
#
_symmetry.space_group_name_H-M   'P 1'
#
loop_
_entity.id
_entity.type
_entity.pdbx_description
1 polymer ?
#
loop_
_entity_poly.entity_id
_entity_poly.type
_entity_poly.pdbx_seq_one_letter_code
_entity_poly.pdbx_strand_id
1 'polypeptide(L)'
;MFGKAEIKTSEILGSWVASNVSYLSGDELPDENVLKYSYTKYTFEAPDKMYFAAVYHVLGSEFRYELKGNRILLKSAVGYLINTFRIMELTNNRLILISADLNGSLDSPTSLRYTFYREGFIQQNLPLSPNDIYKVNGTDTLFNSGQKIYALFKGTDFSEHISHELYKVNVSTRTGTLHATFIVDANGKADGLKIIQGINPAYDKAYTKIFYAARNNWKPATRNGRPVRVLMYQEKKYFTSDEAIPSFFNSQKANQAYHNKDYETALYYYDQALATRPDETTDLYHRGICKQMLGNLAGACSDWNKVKALKSDVADGVMAKYCN
;
A
#
# COMPACT_ATOMS: atom_id res chain seq x y z
N MET A 1 -7.39 39.40 13.90
CA MET A 1 -7.48 37.95 14.13
C MET A 1 -8.82 37.47 13.59
N PHE A 2 -8.84 36.88 12.39
CA PHE A 2 -10.04 36.19 11.91
C PHE A 2 -10.00 34.78 12.49
N GLY A 3 -10.91 34.47 13.41
CA GLY A 3 -11.07 33.12 13.96
C GLY A 3 -11.44 32.17 12.82
N LYS A 4 -10.54 31.23 12.49
CA LYS A 4 -10.91 30.13 11.59
C LYS A 4 -12.07 29.38 12.25
N ALA A 5 -13.16 29.19 11.51
CA ALA A 5 -14.29 28.37 11.94
C ALA A 5 -13.79 26.99 12.42
N GLU A 6 -14.43 26.46 13.46
CA GLU A 6 -14.12 25.13 13.98
C GLU A 6 -14.29 24.08 12.88
N ILE A 7 -13.28 23.23 12.68
CA ILE A 7 -13.30 22.19 11.66
C ILE A 7 -14.33 21.14 12.09
N LYS A 8 -15.28 20.84 11.22
CA LYS A 8 -16.30 19.82 11.48
C LYS A 8 -15.80 18.47 11.01
N THR A 9 -16.19 17.41 11.74
CA THR A 9 -15.87 16.02 11.37
C THR A 9 -16.31 15.70 9.94
N SER A 10 -17.46 16.23 9.49
CA SER A 10 -17.98 15.99 8.14
C SER A 10 -17.04 16.48 7.02
N GLU A 11 -16.19 17.47 7.28
CA GLU A 11 -15.30 18.05 6.27
C GLU A 11 -14.09 17.14 5.96
N ILE A 12 -13.64 16.34 6.94
CA ILE A 12 -12.49 15.44 6.78
C ILE A 12 -12.89 14.03 6.32
N LEU A 13 -14.19 13.69 6.31
CA LEU A 13 -14.66 12.35 5.91
C LEU A 13 -14.25 11.99 4.47
N GLY A 14 -14.12 10.68 4.23
CA GLY A 14 -13.74 10.09 2.96
C GLY A 14 -12.25 9.78 2.85
N SER A 15 -11.84 9.34 1.65
CA SER A 15 -10.48 8.87 1.36
C SER A 15 -9.59 9.98 0.80
N TRP A 16 -8.38 10.06 1.36
CA TRP A 16 -7.34 11.03 1.07
C TRP A 16 -6.05 10.29 0.77
N VAL A 17 -5.41 10.60 -0.35
CA VAL A 17 -4.16 9.96 -0.78
C VAL A 17 -3.04 10.99 -0.75
N ALA A 18 -1.92 10.64 -0.12
CA ALA A 18 -0.76 11.50 -0.01
C ALA A 18 -0.10 11.62 -1.39
N SER A 19 0.17 12.85 -1.81
CA SER A 19 1.01 13.12 -2.98
C SER A 19 2.46 13.40 -2.60
N ASN A 20 2.70 13.79 -1.34
CA ASN A 20 4.03 14.12 -0.84
C ASN A 20 4.08 14.00 0.69
N VAL A 21 5.23 13.54 1.20
CA VAL A 21 5.59 13.53 2.63
C VAL A 21 6.98 14.14 2.78
N SER A 22 7.11 15.18 3.61
CA SER A 22 8.38 15.88 3.87
C SER A 22 8.56 16.12 5.37
N TYR A 23 9.73 16.59 5.77
CA TYR A 23 9.88 17.19 7.10
C TYR A 23 9.22 18.57 7.15
N LEU A 24 8.87 19.01 8.37
CA LEU A 24 8.29 20.32 8.61
C LEU A 24 9.29 21.45 8.35
N SER A 25 10.59 21.18 8.50
CA SER A 25 11.67 22.08 8.08
C SER A 25 11.60 22.49 6.60
N GLY A 26 10.93 21.67 5.78
CA GLY A 26 10.91 21.78 4.32
C GLY A 26 11.88 20.81 3.64
N ASP A 27 12.75 20.14 4.41
CA ASP A 27 13.64 19.12 3.87
C ASP A 27 12.84 17.91 3.38
N GLU A 28 13.27 17.34 2.26
CA GLU A 28 12.75 16.05 1.82
C GLU A 28 13.14 14.96 2.82
N LEU A 29 12.33 13.90 2.87
CA LEU A 29 12.74 12.69 3.56
C LEU A 29 14.01 12.12 2.87
N PRO A 30 14.92 11.51 3.63
CA PRO A 30 16.03 10.80 3.04
C PRO A 30 15.51 9.57 2.28
N ASP A 31 16.27 9.09 1.31
CA ASP A 31 15.81 8.03 0.42
C ASP A 31 15.56 6.71 1.18
N GLU A 32 16.35 6.43 2.22
CA GLU A 32 16.09 5.32 3.13
C GLU A 32 14.73 5.36 3.84
N ASN A 33 14.06 6.51 3.90
CA ASN A 33 12.79 6.61 4.61
C ASN A 33 11.66 6.01 3.76
N VAL A 34 11.12 4.89 4.22
CA VAL A 34 10.03 4.15 3.56
C VAL A 34 8.83 5.03 3.20
N LEU A 35 8.53 6.07 3.98
CA LEU A 35 7.38 6.96 3.73
C LEU A 35 7.57 7.85 2.50
N LYS A 36 8.80 8.07 2.03
CA LYS A 36 9.08 8.97 0.90
C LYS A 36 8.41 8.51 -0.39
N TYR A 37 8.44 7.20 -0.64
CA TYR A 37 7.96 6.59 -1.89
C TYR A 37 6.77 5.66 -1.70
N SER A 38 6.29 5.48 -0.46
CA SER A 38 5.12 4.62 -0.20
C SER A 38 3.82 5.33 -0.53
N TYR A 39 2.94 4.64 -1.25
CA TYR A 39 1.54 5.01 -1.35
C TYR A 39 0.94 5.11 0.06
N THR A 40 0.29 6.23 0.38
CA THR A 40 -0.33 6.45 1.70
C THR A 40 -1.75 6.95 1.50
N LYS A 41 -2.74 6.17 1.95
CA LYS A 41 -4.15 6.55 1.92
C LYS A 41 -4.74 6.54 3.32
N TYR A 42 -5.39 7.64 3.70
CA TYR A 42 -6.19 7.77 4.91
C TYR A 42 -7.67 7.86 4.56
N THR A 43 -8.50 7.00 5.15
CA THR A 43 -9.96 7.06 4.97
C THR A 43 -10.62 7.34 6.31
N PHE A 44 -11.30 8.47 6.44
CA PHE A 44 -12.05 8.84 7.64
C PHE A 44 -13.54 8.50 7.47
N GLU A 45 -14.09 7.76 8.42
CA GLU A 45 -15.50 7.36 8.47
C GLU A 45 -16.12 7.78 9.81
N ALA A 46 -17.36 8.25 9.74
CA ALA A 46 -18.11 8.60 10.93
C ALA A 46 -18.49 7.33 11.75
N PRO A 47 -18.59 7.43 13.08
CA PRO A 47 -18.34 8.63 13.86
C PRO A 47 -16.86 8.90 14.15
N ASP A 48 -16.03 7.85 14.19
CA ASP A 48 -14.69 7.91 14.80
C ASP A 48 -13.68 6.93 14.17
N LYS A 49 -13.94 6.37 12.99
CA LYS A 49 -13.06 5.37 12.37
C LYS A 49 -12.12 5.99 11.35
N MET A 50 -10.87 5.56 11.38
CA MET A 50 -9.89 5.92 10.36
C MET A 50 -9.19 4.67 9.85
N TYR A 51 -8.98 4.58 8.55
CA TYR A 51 -8.23 3.48 7.94
C TYR A 51 -6.96 4.01 7.30
N PHE A 52 -5.85 3.30 7.52
CA PHE A 52 -4.58 3.52 6.84
C PHE A 52 -4.28 2.38 5.88
N ALA A 53 -4.05 2.72 4.61
CA ALA A 53 -3.64 1.77 3.58
C ALA A 53 -2.33 2.21 2.90
N ALA A 54 -1.40 1.27 2.80
CA ALA A 54 -0.15 1.44 2.05
C ALA A 54 -0.26 1.03 0.57
N VAL A 55 -1.43 0.54 0.14
CA VAL A 55 -1.74 0.17 -1.25
C VAL A 55 -3.16 0.60 -1.61
N TYR A 56 -3.42 0.84 -2.89
CA TYR A 56 -4.67 1.48 -3.33
C TYR A 56 -5.90 0.58 -3.18
N HIS A 57 -5.78 -0.73 -3.44
CA HIS A 57 -6.91 -1.64 -3.58
C HIS A 57 -7.44 -2.24 -2.26
N VAL A 58 -7.01 -1.72 -1.11
CA VAL A 58 -7.50 -2.14 0.21
C VAL A 58 -8.07 -0.95 0.98
N LEU A 59 -8.93 -1.24 1.97
CA LEU A 59 -9.38 -0.23 2.94
C LEU A 59 -8.26 0.06 3.94
N GLY A 60 -7.54 -0.98 4.38
CA GLY A 60 -6.38 -0.89 5.25
C GLY A 60 -6.67 -1.18 6.73
N SER A 61 -5.71 -0.86 7.58
CA SER A 61 -5.77 -1.10 9.03
C SER A 61 -6.70 -0.11 9.71
N GLU A 62 -7.61 -0.60 10.55
CA GLU A 62 -8.55 0.23 11.32
C GLU A 62 -7.90 0.87 12.55
N PHE A 63 -8.15 2.16 12.72
CA PHE A 63 -7.83 2.98 13.87
C PHE A 63 -9.07 3.77 14.32
N ARG A 64 -8.97 4.41 15.48
CA ARG A 64 -9.94 5.39 15.95
C ARG A 64 -9.39 6.79 15.84
N TYR A 65 -10.24 7.78 15.65
CA TYR A 65 -9.84 9.18 15.68
C TYR A 65 -10.80 10.04 16.50
N GLU A 66 -10.27 11.12 17.06
CA GLU A 66 -11.05 12.16 17.73
C GLU A 66 -10.60 13.52 17.21
N LEU A 67 -11.55 14.35 16.78
CA LEU A 67 -11.29 15.71 16.32
C LEU A 67 -11.41 16.69 17.50
N LYS A 68 -10.34 17.45 17.76
CA LYS A 68 -10.31 18.52 18.78
C LYS A 68 -9.78 19.81 18.17
N GLY A 69 -10.68 20.73 17.82
CA GLY A 69 -10.33 21.93 17.07
C GLY A 69 -9.68 21.57 15.74
N ASN A 70 -8.41 21.95 15.55
CA ASN A 70 -7.64 21.58 14.35
C ASN A 70 -6.75 20.35 14.53
N ARG A 71 -6.94 19.55 15.58
CA ARG A 71 -6.15 18.34 15.84
C ARG A 71 -6.96 17.07 15.65
N ILE A 72 -6.34 16.07 15.03
CA ILE A 72 -6.86 14.71 14.93
C ILE A 72 -6.01 13.85 15.87
N LEU A 73 -6.61 13.33 16.93
CA LEU A 73 -5.98 12.39 17.84
C LEU A 73 -6.24 10.98 17.29
N LEU A 74 -5.21 10.33 16.74
CA LEU A 74 -5.29 8.96 16.26
C LEU A 74 -5.06 8.00 17.42
N LYS A 75 -5.97 7.05 17.60
CA LYS A 75 -5.96 6.07 18.68
C LYS A 75 -5.99 4.65 18.11
N SER A 76 -5.46 3.70 18.85
CA SER A 76 -5.64 2.28 18.56
C SER A 76 -7.10 1.89 18.72
N ALA A 77 -7.47 0.70 18.24
CA ALA A 77 -8.81 0.15 18.43
C ALA A 77 -9.23 0.03 19.91
N VAL A 78 -8.26 -0.07 20.83
CA VAL A 78 -8.49 -0.14 22.28
C VAL A 78 -8.30 1.21 23.01
N GLY A 79 -8.08 2.30 22.27
CA GLY A 79 -8.14 3.68 22.79
C GLY A 79 -6.80 4.34 23.15
N TYR A 80 -5.66 3.66 23.00
CA TYR A 80 -4.35 4.27 23.25
C TYR A 80 -4.02 5.31 22.18
N LEU A 81 -3.53 6.50 22.56
CA LEU A 81 -3.07 7.51 21.62
C LEU A 81 -1.84 6.98 20.86
N ILE A 82 -1.97 6.88 19.54
CA ILE A 82 -0.91 6.44 18.63
C ILE A 82 -0.16 7.63 18.06
N ASN A 83 -0.91 8.66 17.64
CA ASN A 83 -0.33 9.84 17.03
C ASN A 83 -1.29 11.03 17.17
N THR A 84 -0.76 12.25 17.02
CA THR A 84 -1.57 13.46 16.86
C THR A 84 -1.22 14.10 15.54
N PHE A 85 -2.24 14.45 14.76
CA PHE A 85 -2.08 15.28 13.57
C PHE A 85 -2.62 16.68 13.82
N ARG A 86 -1.97 17.69 13.25
CA ARG A 86 -2.49 19.06 13.14
C ARG A 86 -2.92 19.34 11.71
N ILE A 87 -4.15 19.78 11.53
CA ILE A 87 -4.68 20.25 10.25
C ILE A 87 -4.19 21.67 10.01
N MET A 88 -3.39 21.84 8.96
CA MET A 88 -2.85 23.14 8.53
C MET A 88 -3.72 23.78 7.44
N GLU A 89 -4.22 22.95 6.54
CA GLU A 89 -5.09 23.32 5.43
C GLU A 89 -6.14 22.24 5.25
N LEU A 90 -7.39 22.64 5.07
CA LEU A 90 -8.49 21.78 4.67
C LEU A 90 -9.35 22.53 3.66
N THR A 91 -9.47 21.94 2.47
CA THR A 91 -10.34 22.41 1.40
C THR A 91 -11.16 21.23 0.87
N ASN A 92 -12.00 21.46 -0.13
CA ASN A 92 -12.76 20.39 -0.76
C ASN A 92 -11.90 19.28 -1.35
N ASN A 93 -10.68 19.54 -1.83
CA ASN A 93 -9.87 18.52 -2.50
C ASN A 93 -8.46 18.36 -1.93
N ARG A 94 -8.05 19.18 -0.97
CA ARG A 94 -6.69 19.21 -0.42
C ARG A 94 -6.70 19.27 1.10
N LEU A 95 -5.83 18.47 1.71
CA LEU A 95 -5.64 18.38 3.15
C LEU A 95 -4.13 18.39 3.44
N ILE A 96 -3.69 19.28 4.34
CA ILE A 96 -2.30 19.30 4.81
C ILE A 96 -2.31 18.96 6.30
N LEU A 97 -1.60 17.88 6.65
CA LEU A 97 -1.43 17.42 8.02
C LEU A 97 0.03 17.54 8.45
N ILE A 98 0.25 17.94 9.70
CA ILE A 98 1.52 17.73 10.39
C ILE A 98 1.32 16.57 11.37
N SER A 99 2.09 15.50 11.21
CA SER A 99 2.22 14.42 12.19
C SER A 99 3.25 14.82 13.24
N ALA A 100 2.96 14.48 14.50
CA ALA A 100 3.93 14.65 15.55
C ALA A 100 5.22 13.84 15.29
N ASP A 101 6.35 14.34 15.79
CA ASP A 101 7.60 13.59 15.84
C ASP A 101 7.58 12.52 16.96
N LEU A 102 8.69 11.79 17.13
CA LEU A 102 8.81 10.72 18.12
C LEU A 102 8.63 11.19 19.58
N ASN A 103 8.77 12.50 19.85
CA ASN A 103 8.56 13.10 21.16
C ASN A 103 7.16 13.71 21.31
N GLY A 104 6.29 13.55 20.31
CA GLY A 104 4.95 14.12 20.30
C GLY A 104 4.89 15.61 19.90
N SER A 105 6.01 16.19 19.45
CA SER A 105 6.04 17.59 19.01
C SER A 105 5.45 17.75 17.62
N LEU A 106 4.59 18.75 17.44
CA LEU A 106 3.99 19.12 16.15
C LEU A 106 4.70 20.31 15.48
N ASP A 107 5.70 20.87 16.17
CA ASP A 107 6.43 22.07 15.75
C ASP A 107 7.94 21.77 15.58
N SER A 108 8.34 20.52 15.82
CA SER A 108 9.71 20.07 15.60
C SER A 108 10.04 20.09 14.10
N PRO A 109 11.27 20.50 13.70
CA PRO A 109 11.72 20.42 12.32
C PRO A 109 11.56 19.02 11.71
N THR A 110 11.66 17.97 12.52
CA THR A 110 11.53 16.56 12.09
C THR A 110 10.09 16.04 12.09
N SER A 111 9.10 16.86 12.48
CA SER A 111 7.68 16.52 12.33
C SER A 111 7.37 16.28 10.85
N LEU A 112 6.50 15.31 10.54
CA LEU A 112 6.20 14.99 9.14
C LEU A 112 5.05 15.84 8.61
N ARG A 113 5.26 16.48 7.46
CA ARG A 113 4.24 17.22 6.73
C ARG A 113 3.73 16.37 5.57
N TYR A 114 2.45 16.05 5.60
CA TYR A 114 1.76 15.34 4.53
C TYR A 114 0.94 16.32 3.69
N THR A 115 1.01 16.18 2.36
CA THR A 115 0.06 16.81 1.43
C THR A 115 -0.83 15.73 0.84
N PHE A 116 -2.12 15.80 1.15
CA PHE A 116 -3.15 14.87 0.70
C PHE A 116 -4.09 15.52 -0.30
N TYR A 117 -4.59 14.70 -1.23
CA TYR A 117 -5.74 15.05 -2.07
C TYR A 117 -6.84 14.00 -1.96
N ARG A 118 -8.09 14.40 -2.21
CA ARG A 118 -9.19 13.44 -2.25
C ARG A 118 -8.94 12.37 -3.30
N GLU A 119 -9.19 11.12 -2.94
CA GLU A 119 -8.99 9.98 -3.83
C GLU A 119 -9.75 10.14 -5.16
N GLY A 120 -11.04 10.48 -5.09
CA GLY A 120 -11.84 10.71 -6.29
C GLY A 120 -11.32 11.86 -7.17
N PHE A 121 -10.72 12.90 -6.56
CA PHE A 121 -10.09 13.99 -7.30
C PHE A 121 -8.84 13.51 -8.06
N ILE A 122 -8.00 12.69 -7.43
CA ILE A 122 -6.82 12.08 -8.08
C ILE A 122 -7.27 11.17 -9.22
N GLN A 123 -8.21 10.26 -8.95
CA GLN A 123 -8.71 9.30 -9.95
C GLN A 123 -9.36 9.97 -11.15
N GLN A 124 -9.96 11.16 -10.99
CA GLN A 124 -10.53 11.93 -12.10
C GLN A 124 -9.46 12.65 -12.92
N ASN A 125 -8.47 13.26 -12.27
CA ASN A 125 -7.50 14.13 -12.93
C ASN A 125 -6.25 13.40 -13.45
N LEU A 126 -6.00 12.16 -13.05
CA LEU A 126 -4.90 11.37 -13.63
C LEU A 126 -5.25 10.95 -15.07
N PRO A 127 -4.38 11.26 -16.05
CA PRO A 127 -4.59 10.81 -17.42
C PRO A 127 -4.43 9.29 -17.50
N LEU A 128 -5.26 8.66 -18.33
CA LEU A 128 -5.07 7.25 -18.67
C LEU A 128 -3.91 7.11 -19.65
N SER A 129 -3.11 6.08 -19.42
CA SER A 129 -2.08 5.58 -20.32
C SER A 129 -2.61 4.34 -21.04
N PRO A 130 -1.98 3.91 -22.14
CA PRO A 130 -2.33 2.65 -22.82
C PRO A 130 -2.34 1.44 -21.88
N ASN A 131 -1.46 1.41 -20.86
CA ASN A 131 -1.38 0.32 -19.89
C ASN A 131 -2.59 0.25 -18.94
N ASP A 132 -3.35 1.34 -18.80
CA ASP A 132 -4.57 1.34 -17.97
C ASP A 132 -5.75 0.69 -18.71
N ILE A 133 -5.66 0.48 -20.03
CA ILE A 133 -6.72 -0.09 -20.86
C ILE A 133 -6.36 -1.53 -21.18
N TYR A 134 -7.17 -2.48 -20.70
CA TYR A 134 -6.97 -3.89 -20.99
C TYR A 134 -7.57 -4.28 -22.33
N LYS A 135 -8.83 -3.88 -22.58
CA LYS A 135 -9.57 -4.21 -23.79
C LYS A 135 -10.64 -3.18 -24.09
N VAL A 136 -10.79 -2.81 -25.35
CA VAL A 136 -11.90 -1.99 -25.86
C VAL A 136 -12.77 -2.86 -26.76
N ASN A 137 -14.09 -2.81 -26.56
CA ASN A 137 -15.07 -3.47 -27.41
C ASN A 137 -16.24 -2.53 -27.69
N GLY A 138 -16.19 -1.83 -28.82
CA GLY A 138 -17.14 -0.76 -29.13
C GLY A 138 -17.06 0.35 -28.08
N THR A 139 -18.16 0.60 -27.37
CA THR A 139 -18.25 1.60 -26.29
C THR A 139 -17.92 1.05 -24.90
N ASP A 140 -17.70 -0.26 -24.75
CA ASP A 140 -17.33 -0.89 -23.49
C ASP A 140 -15.81 -1.00 -23.38
N THR A 141 -15.26 -0.42 -22.31
CA THR A 141 -13.83 -0.46 -22.01
C THR A 141 -13.62 -1.22 -20.71
N LEU A 142 -12.81 -2.28 -20.78
CA LEU A 142 -12.30 -2.99 -19.63
C LEU A 142 -10.93 -2.40 -19.27
N PHE A 143 -10.82 -1.87 -18.05
CA PHE A 143 -9.59 -1.26 -17.54
C PHE A 143 -8.75 -2.27 -16.77
N ASN A 144 -7.43 -2.10 -16.76
CA ASN A 144 -6.58 -2.78 -15.77
C ASN A 144 -6.74 -2.08 -14.41
N SER A 145 -6.75 -2.84 -13.33
CA SER A 145 -6.74 -2.27 -11.98
C SER A 145 -5.43 -1.53 -11.72
N GLY A 146 -5.52 -0.32 -11.17
CA GLY A 146 -4.39 0.50 -10.77
C GLY A 146 -4.87 1.67 -9.91
N GLN A 147 -3.95 2.51 -9.40
CA GLN A 147 -4.30 3.66 -8.53
C GLN A 147 -5.38 4.57 -9.14
N LYS A 148 -5.50 4.62 -10.47
CA LYS A 148 -6.48 5.43 -11.22
C LYS A 148 -7.89 4.84 -11.24
N ILE A 149 -8.01 3.53 -11.34
CA ILE A 149 -9.27 2.81 -11.54
C ILE A 149 -9.14 1.43 -10.88
N TYR A 150 -9.92 1.18 -9.83
CA TYR A 150 -9.91 -0.09 -9.14
C TYR A 150 -11.22 -0.34 -8.40
N ALA A 151 -11.58 -1.62 -8.23
CA ALA A 151 -12.71 -2.04 -7.41
C ALA A 151 -12.25 -2.30 -5.97
N LEU A 152 -13.16 -2.10 -5.01
CA LEU A 152 -12.88 -2.34 -3.59
C LEU A 152 -13.70 -3.52 -3.09
N PHE A 153 -13.07 -4.43 -2.38
CA PHE A 153 -13.79 -5.46 -1.65
C PHE A 153 -14.60 -4.83 -0.51
N LYS A 154 -15.81 -5.34 -0.25
CA LYS A 154 -16.65 -4.95 0.88
C LYS A 154 -16.09 -5.64 2.13
N GLY A 155 -15.06 -5.01 2.71
CA GLY A 155 -14.28 -5.49 3.85
C GLY A 155 -12.98 -4.69 3.94
N THR A 156 -12.03 -5.15 4.76
CA THR A 156 -10.69 -4.56 4.87
C THR A 156 -9.84 -4.85 3.63
N ASP A 157 -9.78 -6.12 3.25
CA ASP A 157 -8.97 -6.64 2.15
C ASP A 157 -9.53 -7.98 1.64
N PHE A 158 -9.55 -8.17 0.32
CA PHE A 158 -9.94 -9.44 -0.30
C PHE A 158 -8.92 -10.56 -0.02
N SER A 159 -7.62 -10.23 0.01
CA SER A 159 -6.58 -11.24 0.28
C SER A 159 -6.68 -11.78 1.70
N GLU A 160 -6.95 -10.90 2.67
CA GLU A 160 -7.26 -11.27 4.06
C GLU A 160 -8.52 -12.15 4.15
N HIS A 161 -9.61 -11.77 3.47
CA HIS A 161 -10.81 -12.60 3.42
C HIS A 161 -10.51 -14.02 2.91
N ILE A 162 -9.78 -14.13 1.79
CA ILE A 162 -9.36 -15.41 1.22
C ILE A 162 -8.48 -16.19 2.21
N SER A 163 -7.51 -15.55 2.87
CA SER A 163 -6.67 -16.19 3.91
C SER A 163 -7.53 -16.82 5.00
N HIS A 164 -8.48 -16.04 5.53
CA HIS A 164 -9.33 -16.44 6.62
C HIS A 164 -10.22 -17.63 6.25
N GLU A 165 -10.83 -17.60 5.06
CA GLU A 165 -11.67 -18.71 4.60
C GLU A 165 -10.86 -19.96 4.24
N LEU A 166 -9.66 -19.81 3.67
CA LEU A 166 -8.77 -20.94 3.38
C LEU A 166 -8.29 -21.63 4.67
N TYR A 167 -8.03 -20.87 5.73
CA TYR A 167 -7.65 -21.43 7.03
C TYR A 167 -8.72 -22.38 7.59
N LYS A 168 -10.01 -22.05 7.40
CA LYS A 168 -11.14 -22.88 7.87
C LYS A 168 -11.22 -24.24 7.19
N VAL A 169 -10.72 -24.35 5.97
CA VAL A 169 -10.80 -25.59 5.16
C VAL A 169 -9.52 -26.42 5.19
N ASN A 170 -8.50 -25.98 5.94
CA ASN A 170 -7.23 -26.69 6.20
C ASN A 170 -6.60 -27.32 4.95
N VAL A 171 -6.47 -26.52 3.89
CA VAL A 171 -5.91 -26.99 2.62
C VAL A 171 -4.39 -26.96 2.69
N SER A 172 -3.75 -28.06 2.33
CA SER A 172 -2.29 -28.12 2.28
C SER A 172 -1.74 -27.13 1.24
N THR A 173 -0.70 -26.41 1.63
CA THR A 173 0.05 -25.50 0.76
C THR A 173 1.45 -26.03 0.57
N ARG A 174 2.02 -25.76 -0.61
CA ARG A 174 3.46 -25.85 -0.85
C ARG A 174 3.97 -24.45 -1.13
N THR A 175 5.27 -24.29 -1.08
CA THR A 175 5.88 -23.05 -1.56
C THR A 175 5.51 -22.80 -3.01
N GLY A 176 5.08 -21.57 -3.29
CA GLY A 176 4.67 -21.15 -4.61
C GLY A 176 3.90 -19.85 -4.58
N THR A 177 3.64 -19.32 -5.76
CA THR A 177 2.91 -18.07 -5.93
C THR A 177 1.63 -18.32 -6.70
N LEU A 178 0.51 -17.90 -6.12
CA LEU A 178 -0.75 -17.79 -6.81
C LEU A 178 -0.76 -16.50 -7.64
N HIS A 179 -1.03 -16.62 -8.93
CA HIS A 179 -1.36 -15.50 -9.80
C HIS A 179 -2.75 -15.74 -10.38
N ALA A 180 -3.70 -14.84 -10.09
CA ALA A 180 -5.07 -14.94 -10.55
C ALA A 180 -5.57 -13.59 -11.08
N THR A 181 -6.51 -13.64 -12.02
CA THR A 181 -7.21 -12.47 -12.54
C THR A 181 -8.71 -12.70 -12.53
N PHE A 182 -9.49 -11.64 -12.40
CA PHE A 182 -10.95 -11.67 -12.50
C PHE A 182 -11.47 -10.29 -12.88
N ILE A 183 -12.72 -10.21 -13.33
CA ILE A 183 -13.36 -8.94 -13.70
C ILE A 183 -14.39 -8.59 -12.65
N VAL A 184 -14.32 -7.36 -12.12
CA VAL A 184 -15.44 -6.76 -11.39
C VAL A 184 -16.22 -5.89 -12.37
N ASP A 185 -17.51 -6.18 -12.52
CA ASP A 185 -18.39 -5.43 -13.41
C ASP A 185 -18.87 -4.10 -12.81
N ALA A 186 -19.59 -3.31 -13.62
CA ALA A 186 -20.14 -2.02 -13.23
C ALA A 186 -21.16 -2.10 -12.08
N ASN A 187 -21.68 -3.29 -11.75
CA ASN A 187 -22.60 -3.52 -10.63
C ASN A 187 -21.87 -4.02 -9.36
N GLY A 188 -20.54 -4.19 -9.41
CA GLY A 188 -19.76 -4.72 -8.30
C GLY A 188 -19.86 -6.24 -8.16
N LYS A 189 -20.11 -6.96 -9.26
CA LYS A 189 -20.08 -8.42 -9.29
C LYS A 189 -18.76 -8.90 -9.89
N ALA A 190 -18.05 -9.75 -9.17
CA ALA A 190 -16.82 -10.38 -9.61
C ALA A 190 -17.09 -11.69 -10.37
N ASP A 191 -16.51 -11.85 -11.54
CA ASP A 191 -16.65 -13.06 -12.36
C ASP A 191 -15.42 -13.28 -13.25
N GLY A 192 -15.40 -14.37 -14.01
CA GLY A 192 -14.30 -14.67 -14.95
C GLY A 192 -12.97 -14.91 -14.25
N LEU A 193 -12.98 -15.56 -13.08
CA LEU A 193 -11.76 -15.96 -12.40
C LEU A 193 -10.91 -16.85 -13.29
N LYS A 194 -9.65 -16.44 -13.49
CA LYS A 194 -8.61 -17.22 -14.15
C LYS A 194 -7.41 -17.32 -13.23
N ILE A 195 -7.14 -18.53 -12.73
CA ILE A 195 -5.88 -18.86 -12.07
C ILE A 195 -4.85 -19.07 -13.18
N ILE A 196 -3.91 -18.13 -13.30
CA ILE A 196 -2.81 -18.14 -14.28
C ILE A 196 -1.71 -19.08 -13.79
N GLN A 197 -1.38 -18.98 -12.50
CA GLN A 197 -0.45 -19.85 -11.81
C GLN A 197 -1.07 -20.24 -10.47
N GLY A 198 -1.22 -21.54 -10.24
CA GLY A 198 -1.79 -22.11 -9.02
C GLY A 198 -0.74 -22.57 -8.02
N ILE A 199 -1.16 -22.80 -6.77
CA ILE A 199 -0.29 -23.38 -5.74
C ILE A 199 -0.28 -24.90 -5.89
N ASN A 200 -1.46 -25.51 -5.81
CA ASN A 200 -1.71 -26.92 -6.07
C ASN A 200 -3.21 -27.13 -6.34
N PRO A 201 -3.63 -28.28 -6.90
CA PRO A 201 -5.03 -28.49 -7.29
C PRO A 201 -6.05 -28.36 -6.15
N ALA A 202 -5.70 -28.78 -4.92
CA ALA A 202 -6.60 -28.68 -3.76
C ALA A 202 -6.80 -27.22 -3.35
N TYR A 203 -5.70 -26.46 -3.29
CA TYR A 203 -5.70 -25.04 -2.99
C TYR A 203 -6.48 -24.25 -4.05
N ASP A 204 -6.21 -24.48 -5.33
CA ASP A 204 -6.83 -23.74 -6.44
C ASP A 204 -8.35 -23.97 -6.48
N LYS A 205 -8.79 -25.20 -6.18
CA LYS A 205 -10.21 -25.55 -6.05
C LYS A 205 -10.88 -24.82 -4.88
N ALA A 206 -10.22 -24.78 -3.73
CA ALA A 206 -10.74 -24.08 -2.54
C ALA A 206 -10.80 -22.56 -2.78
N TYR A 207 -9.73 -21.98 -3.32
CA TYR A 207 -9.66 -20.58 -3.71
C TYR A 207 -10.81 -20.20 -4.64
N THR A 208 -11.05 -21.01 -5.69
CA THR A 208 -12.13 -20.78 -6.66
C THR A 208 -13.51 -20.77 -5.98
N LYS A 209 -13.76 -21.72 -5.07
CA LYS A 209 -15.03 -21.79 -4.32
C LYS A 209 -15.24 -20.55 -3.45
N ILE A 210 -14.21 -20.12 -2.73
CA ILE A 210 -14.27 -18.95 -1.84
C ILE A 210 -14.45 -17.66 -2.65
N PHE A 211 -13.71 -17.52 -3.75
CA PHE A 211 -13.86 -16.40 -4.68
C PHE A 211 -15.32 -16.24 -5.14
N TYR A 212 -15.94 -17.32 -5.63
CA TYR A 212 -17.32 -17.25 -6.12
C TYR A 212 -18.36 -17.07 -5.02
N ALA A 213 -18.07 -17.51 -3.79
CA ALA A 213 -18.92 -17.19 -2.63
C ALA A 213 -18.90 -15.68 -2.30
N ALA A 214 -17.77 -15.01 -2.52
CA ALA A 214 -17.58 -13.59 -2.25
C ALA A 214 -17.89 -12.68 -3.46
N ARG A 215 -18.39 -13.22 -4.58
CA ARG A 215 -18.51 -12.49 -5.86
C ARG A 215 -19.35 -11.22 -5.83
N ASN A 216 -20.32 -11.11 -4.93
CA ASN A 216 -21.20 -9.93 -4.81
C ASN A 216 -20.71 -8.91 -3.76
N ASN A 217 -19.54 -9.18 -3.14
CA ASN A 217 -18.97 -8.37 -2.08
C ASN A 217 -17.97 -7.35 -2.62
N TRP A 218 -18.25 -6.72 -3.76
CA TRP A 218 -17.39 -5.69 -4.32
C TRP A 218 -18.15 -4.37 -4.50
N LYS A 219 -17.46 -3.26 -4.25
CA LYS A 219 -17.84 -1.93 -4.73
C LYS A 219 -17.21 -1.78 -6.12
N PRO A 220 -18.00 -1.40 -7.15
CA PRO A 220 -17.47 -1.27 -8.51
C PRO A 220 -16.40 -0.18 -8.57
N ALA A 221 -15.48 -0.31 -9.53
CA ALA A 221 -14.58 0.77 -9.89
C ALA A 221 -15.38 1.92 -10.51
N THR A 222 -14.89 3.16 -10.35
CA THR A 222 -15.50 4.31 -11.01
C THR A 222 -14.48 5.10 -11.81
N ARG A 223 -14.93 5.70 -12.92
CA ARG A 223 -14.17 6.66 -13.71
C ARG A 223 -15.11 7.81 -14.07
N ASN A 224 -14.70 9.04 -13.72
CA ASN A 224 -15.52 10.25 -13.94
C ASN A 224 -16.95 10.12 -13.37
N GLY A 225 -17.05 9.52 -12.17
CA GLY A 225 -18.33 9.30 -11.49
C GLY A 225 -19.19 8.18 -12.05
N ARG A 226 -18.75 7.48 -13.10
CA ARG A 226 -19.50 6.36 -13.71
C ARG A 226 -18.87 5.02 -13.30
N PRO A 227 -19.66 4.02 -12.89
CA PRO A 227 -19.16 2.68 -12.68
C PRO A 227 -18.58 2.09 -13.96
N VAL A 228 -17.42 1.43 -13.86
CA VAL A 228 -16.72 0.81 -14.99
C VAL A 228 -16.28 -0.60 -14.65
N ARG A 229 -16.05 -1.42 -15.69
CA ARG A 229 -15.51 -2.76 -15.54
C ARG A 229 -14.00 -2.69 -15.36
N VAL A 230 -13.47 -3.47 -14.43
CA VAL A 230 -12.03 -3.52 -14.16
C VAL A 230 -11.55 -4.96 -14.06
N LEU A 231 -10.42 -5.25 -14.71
CA LEU A 231 -9.65 -6.46 -14.54
C LEU A 231 -8.80 -6.31 -13.28
N MET A 232 -9.13 -7.10 -12.27
CA MET A 232 -8.37 -7.20 -11.04
C MET A 232 -7.31 -8.28 -11.18
N TYR A 233 -6.15 -8.04 -10.56
CA TYR A 233 -5.07 -9.01 -10.44
C TYR A 233 -4.82 -9.32 -8.97
N GLN A 234 -4.72 -10.61 -8.65
CA GLN A 234 -4.40 -11.09 -7.32
C GLN A 234 -3.11 -11.89 -7.37
N GLU A 235 -2.15 -11.46 -6.55
CA GLU A 235 -0.96 -12.23 -6.23
C GLU A 235 -1.03 -12.69 -4.78
N LYS A 236 -0.60 -13.93 -4.53
CA LYS A 236 -0.42 -14.41 -3.17
C LYS A 236 0.70 -15.43 -3.10
N LYS A 237 1.76 -15.09 -2.39
CA LYS A 237 2.90 -15.98 -2.15
C LYS A 237 2.63 -16.84 -0.92
N TYR A 238 2.91 -18.12 -1.05
CA TYR A 238 2.87 -19.10 0.02
C TYR A 238 4.27 -19.67 0.20
N PHE A 239 4.68 -19.77 1.45
CA PHE A 239 5.95 -20.37 1.86
C PHE A 239 5.66 -21.36 2.97
N THR A 240 6.38 -22.48 2.99
CA THR A 240 6.36 -23.38 4.14
C THR A 240 7.04 -22.71 5.34
N SER A 241 6.76 -23.18 6.55
CA SER A 241 7.45 -22.72 7.76
C SER A 241 8.96 -22.84 7.64
N ASP A 242 9.43 -23.92 7.03
CA ASP A 242 10.86 -24.25 6.93
C ASP A 242 11.62 -23.25 6.06
N GLU A 243 10.94 -22.60 5.12
CA GLU A 243 11.53 -21.55 4.27
C GLU A 243 11.25 -20.14 4.81
N ALA A 244 10.04 -19.90 5.32
CA ALA A 244 9.64 -18.59 5.80
C ALA A 244 10.41 -18.16 7.06
N ILE A 245 10.62 -19.10 8.00
CA ILE A 245 11.22 -18.80 9.30
C ILE A 245 12.69 -18.38 9.16
N PRO A 246 13.57 -19.12 8.47
CA PRO A 246 14.97 -18.71 8.34
C PRO A 246 15.11 -17.39 7.57
N SER A 247 14.34 -17.22 6.49
CA SER A 247 14.36 -15.99 5.70
C SER A 247 13.97 -14.78 6.56
N PHE A 248 12.86 -14.87 7.31
CA PHE A 248 12.41 -13.83 8.23
C PHE A 248 13.48 -13.45 9.26
N PHE A 249 14.11 -14.44 9.92
CA PHE A 249 15.16 -14.15 10.90
C PHE A 249 16.39 -13.48 10.28
N ASN A 250 16.74 -13.84 9.04
CA ASN A 250 17.82 -13.17 8.33
C ASN A 250 17.45 -11.73 7.96
N SER A 251 16.24 -11.47 7.45
CA SER A 251 15.76 -10.09 7.20
C SER A 251 15.80 -9.25 8.47
N GLN A 252 15.39 -9.80 9.62
CA GLN A 252 15.43 -9.09 10.90
C GLN A 252 16.86 -8.73 11.33
N LYS A 253 17.82 -9.65 11.19
CA LYS A 253 19.24 -9.36 11.47
C LYS A 253 19.81 -8.33 10.50
N ALA A 254 19.42 -8.40 9.23
CA ALA A 254 19.83 -7.43 8.21
C ALA A 254 19.31 -6.03 8.54
N ASN A 255 18.02 -5.91 8.89
CA ASN A 255 17.38 -4.65 9.30
C ASN A 255 18.09 -4.06 10.53
N GLN A 256 18.44 -4.89 11.53
CA GLN A 256 19.16 -4.43 12.72
C GLN A 256 20.55 -3.88 12.36
N ALA A 257 21.33 -4.62 11.56
CA ALA A 257 22.65 -4.17 11.11
C ALA A 257 22.56 -2.89 10.28
N TYR A 258 21.57 -2.80 9.39
CA TYR A 258 21.26 -1.64 8.58
C TYR A 258 20.99 -0.40 9.43
N HIS A 259 20.15 -0.50 10.46
CA HIS A 259 19.88 0.60 11.40
C HIS A 259 21.12 1.05 12.17
N ASN A 260 22.04 0.12 12.44
CA ASN A 260 23.34 0.41 13.04
C ASN A 260 24.37 0.97 12.04
N LYS A 261 23.99 1.15 10.76
CA LYS A 261 24.85 1.54 9.64
C LYS A 261 26.00 0.56 9.37
N ASP A 262 25.87 -0.67 9.85
CA ASP A 262 26.75 -1.79 9.52
C ASP A 262 26.26 -2.43 8.21
N TYR A 263 26.56 -1.75 7.10
CA TYR A 263 26.05 -2.12 5.78
C TYR A 263 26.65 -3.44 5.27
N GLU A 264 27.85 -3.81 5.70
CA GLU A 264 28.50 -5.07 5.33
C GLU A 264 27.77 -6.26 5.96
N THR A 265 27.51 -6.19 7.28
CA THR A 265 26.72 -7.22 7.97
C THR A 265 25.28 -7.26 7.45
N ALA A 266 24.68 -6.09 7.19
CA ALA A 266 23.34 -6.03 6.61
C ALA A 266 23.27 -6.72 5.24
N LEU A 267 24.25 -6.47 4.37
CA LEU A 267 24.35 -7.09 3.04
C LEU A 267 24.39 -8.61 3.14
N TYR A 268 25.23 -9.15 4.04
CA TYR A 268 25.33 -10.59 4.27
C TYR A 268 23.98 -11.22 4.61
N TYR A 269 23.27 -10.65 5.59
CA TYR A 269 21.98 -11.20 6.01
C TYR A 269 20.87 -10.99 4.98
N TYR A 270 20.87 -9.87 4.25
CA TYR A 270 19.94 -9.70 3.12
C TYR A 270 20.19 -10.75 2.03
N ASP A 271 21.44 -11.09 1.73
CA ASP A 271 21.75 -12.15 0.76
C ASP A 271 21.21 -13.51 1.23
N GLN A 272 21.33 -13.84 2.52
CA GLN A 272 20.76 -15.07 3.07
C GLN A 272 19.22 -15.07 3.03
N ALA A 273 18.58 -13.95 3.34
CA ALA A 273 17.12 -13.82 3.28
C ALA A 273 16.60 -13.97 1.84
N LEU A 274 17.23 -13.26 0.91
CA LEU A 274 16.88 -13.22 -0.52
C LEU A 274 17.26 -14.50 -1.28
N ALA A 275 18.18 -15.32 -0.76
CA ALA A 275 18.44 -16.65 -1.30
C ALA A 275 17.20 -17.56 -1.24
N THR A 276 16.35 -17.36 -0.23
CA THR A 276 15.09 -18.11 -0.06
C THR A 276 13.90 -17.33 -0.61
N ARG A 277 13.87 -16.01 -0.42
CA ARG A 277 12.79 -15.12 -0.90
C ARG A 277 13.35 -14.07 -1.86
N PRO A 278 13.69 -14.45 -3.10
CA PRO A 278 14.39 -13.56 -4.04
C PRO A 278 13.57 -12.36 -4.52
N ASP A 279 12.27 -12.36 -4.22
CA ASP A 279 11.28 -11.38 -4.64
C ASP A 279 10.69 -10.59 -3.46
N GLU A 280 11.36 -10.62 -2.29
CA GLU A 280 11.01 -9.78 -1.14
C GLU A 280 11.45 -8.33 -1.41
N THR A 281 10.48 -7.49 -1.78
CA THR A 281 10.74 -6.13 -2.27
C THR A 281 11.41 -5.25 -1.21
N THR A 282 11.08 -5.44 0.07
CA THR A 282 11.67 -4.69 1.18
C THR A 282 13.16 -5.02 1.35
N ASP A 283 13.50 -6.31 1.34
CA ASP A 283 14.89 -6.76 1.47
C ASP A 283 15.72 -6.38 0.24
N LEU A 284 15.17 -6.49 -0.97
CA LEU A 284 15.82 -6.00 -2.19
C LEU A 284 16.08 -4.50 -2.13
N TYR A 285 15.09 -3.72 -1.68
CA TYR A 285 15.19 -2.27 -1.55
C TYR A 285 16.32 -1.88 -0.59
N HIS A 286 16.29 -2.40 0.64
CA HIS A 286 17.31 -2.08 1.65
C HIS A 286 18.68 -2.64 1.29
N ARG A 287 18.77 -3.82 0.65
CA ARG A 287 20.05 -4.32 0.11
C ARG A 287 20.61 -3.35 -0.93
N GLY A 288 19.75 -2.79 -1.79
CA GLY A 288 20.12 -1.75 -2.72
C GLY A 288 20.69 -0.51 -2.03
N ILE A 289 20.03 -0.04 -0.95
CA ILE A 289 20.54 1.08 -0.13
C ILE A 289 21.90 0.72 0.50
N CYS A 290 22.08 -0.48 1.08
CA CYS A 290 23.37 -0.92 1.62
C CYS A 290 24.46 -0.90 0.54
N LYS A 291 24.18 -1.43 -0.66
CA LYS A 291 25.12 -1.42 -1.78
C LYS A 291 25.50 -0.01 -2.22
N GLN A 292 24.53 0.90 -2.27
CA GLN A 292 24.77 2.31 -2.56
C GLN A 292 25.68 2.95 -1.51
N MET A 293 25.40 2.73 -0.22
CA MET A 293 26.20 3.26 0.89
C MET A 293 27.63 2.73 0.91
N LEU A 294 27.83 1.51 0.39
CA LEU A 294 29.14 0.89 0.18
C LEU A 294 29.80 1.26 -1.17
N GLY A 295 29.22 2.17 -1.93
CA GLY A 295 29.76 2.64 -3.22
C GLY A 295 29.47 1.73 -4.43
N ASN A 296 28.75 0.62 -4.26
CA ASN A 296 28.34 -0.27 -5.34
C ASN A 296 26.99 0.19 -5.95
N LEU A 297 27.02 1.34 -6.64
CA LEU A 297 25.82 1.92 -7.25
C LEU A 297 25.20 1.02 -8.33
N ALA A 298 26.03 0.35 -9.14
CA ALA A 298 25.55 -0.57 -10.16
C ALA A 298 24.77 -1.74 -9.55
N GLY A 299 25.27 -2.30 -8.44
CA GLY A 299 24.58 -3.34 -7.69
C GLY A 299 23.28 -2.85 -7.03
N ALA A 300 23.27 -1.61 -6.54
CA ALA A 300 22.06 -0.98 -6.00
C ALA A 300 20.98 -0.83 -7.07
N CYS A 301 21.35 -0.27 -8.22
CA CYS A 301 20.45 -0.13 -9.36
C CYS A 301 19.93 -1.48 -9.87
N SER A 302 20.74 -2.54 -9.84
CA SER A 302 20.27 -3.88 -10.19
C SER A 302 19.15 -4.36 -9.27
N ASP A 303 19.27 -4.14 -7.96
CA ASP A 303 18.24 -4.55 -7.00
C ASP A 303 16.98 -3.69 -7.10
N TRP A 304 17.13 -2.37 -7.24
CA TRP A 304 15.98 -1.48 -7.40
C TRP A 304 15.23 -1.73 -8.72
N ASN A 305 15.93 -2.06 -9.80
CA ASN A 305 15.29 -2.51 -11.04
C ASN A 305 14.45 -3.77 -10.84
N LYS A 306 14.88 -4.72 -9.99
CA LYS A 306 14.08 -5.89 -9.64
C LYS A 306 12.83 -5.50 -8.85
N VAL A 307 12.94 -4.57 -7.90
CA VAL A 307 11.79 -4.03 -7.16
C VAL A 307 10.74 -3.45 -8.11
N LYS A 308 11.18 -2.66 -9.09
CA LYS A 308 10.30 -2.11 -10.12
C LYS A 308 9.67 -3.18 -11.01
N ALA A 309 10.43 -4.21 -11.39
CA ALA A 309 9.91 -5.34 -12.16
C ALA A 309 8.80 -6.08 -11.40
N LEU A 310 8.89 -6.13 -10.07
CA LEU A 310 7.88 -6.68 -9.14
C LEU A 310 6.69 -5.72 -8.89
N LYS A 311 6.54 -4.65 -9.70
CA LYS A 311 5.43 -3.68 -9.66
C LYS A 311 5.32 -2.92 -8.33
N SER A 312 6.42 -2.83 -7.60
CA SER A 312 6.55 -2.01 -6.40
C SER A 312 7.17 -0.67 -6.76
N ASP A 313 6.53 0.42 -6.34
CA ASP A 313 6.95 1.81 -6.59
C ASP A 313 7.95 2.34 -5.55
N VAL A 314 8.22 1.59 -4.47
CA VAL A 314 9.10 2.04 -3.37
C VAL A 314 10.52 2.43 -3.82
N ALA A 315 10.97 1.88 -4.96
CA ALA A 315 12.30 2.13 -5.49
C ALA A 315 12.33 3.19 -6.62
N ASP A 316 11.18 3.68 -7.09
CA ASP A 316 11.15 4.55 -8.28
C ASP A 316 11.94 5.84 -8.07
N GLY A 317 11.91 6.43 -6.87
CA GLY A 317 12.64 7.67 -6.61
C GLY A 317 14.15 7.49 -6.48
N VAL A 318 14.61 6.44 -5.78
CA VAL A 318 16.05 6.11 -5.78
C VAL A 318 16.55 5.76 -7.17
N MET A 319 15.74 5.05 -7.96
CA MET A 319 16.09 4.76 -9.35
C MET A 319 16.20 6.05 -10.17
N ALA A 320 15.21 6.95 -10.12
CA ALA A 320 15.25 8.19 -10.88
C ALA A 320 16.47 9.06 -10.53
N LYS A 321 16.97 8.97 -9.29
CA LYS A 321 18.11 9.74 -8.82
C LYS A 321 19.47 9.11 -9.15
N TYR A 322 19.55 7.78 -9.12
CA TYR A 322 20.82 7.06 -9.13
C TYR A 322 21.03 6.14 -10.34
N CYS A 323 19.96 5.76 -11.04
CA CYS A 323 19.95 4.74 -12.08
C CYS A 323 19.41 5.36 -13.36
N ASN A 324 20.34 5.76 -14.24
CA ASN A 324 20.03 6.34 -15.54
C ASN A 324 19.41 5.33 -16.51
#